data_AF-A0A1V5TAK8-F1
#
_entry.id   AF-A0A1V5TAK8-F1
#
_cell.length_a   1.000
_cell.length_b   1.000
_cell.length_c   1.000
_cell.angle_alpha   90.00
_cell.angle_beta   90.00
_cell.angle_gamma   90.00
#
_symmetry.space_group_name_H-M   'P 1'
#
loop_
_entity.id
_entity.type
_entity.pdbx_description
1 polymer ?
#
loop_
_entity_poly.entity_id
_entity_poly.type
_entity_poly.pdbx_seq_one_letter_code
_entity_poly.pdbx_strand_id
1 'polypeptide(L)'
;MANLRRTLLNFYRVGNSGLIFVTLQNMKKQNYSNHKRYYIPHHFVFLPILLILIFIGIRNIYFSEENSLSWLLFTVAITCILYLTLMVRQHYALGNQNRIVRLEFKLRYFELFGKRSDPIEKQLTFDQISALRFANDEEFITLLQKALHEGLKGDQIKKSIREWQADNERV
;
A
#
# COMPACT_ATOMS: atom_id res chain seq x y z
N MET A 1 -34.42 11.70 18.60
CA MET A 1 -33.03 11.31 18.96
C MET A 1 -33.04 9.86 19.41
N ALA A 2 -32.81 8.93 18.49
CA ALA A 2 -32.71 7.50 18.78
C ALA A 2 -31.98 6.82 17.62
N ASN A 3 -30.88 6.13 17.91
CA ASN A 3 -30.65 4.73 17.50
C ASN A 3 -29.23 4.30 17.85
N LEU A 4 -29.11 3.73 19.04
CA LEU A 4 -28.00 2.89 19.48
C LEU A 4 -28.01 1.63 18.59
N ARG A 5 -27.18 1.58 17.53
CA ARG A 5 -27.05 0.37 16.70
C ARG A 5 -26.21 -0.67 17.45
N ARG A 6 -26.91 -1.74 17.83
CA ARG A 6 -26.41 -3.00 18.41
C ARG A 6 -25.20 -3.55 17.64
N THR A 7 -24.10 -3.75 18.34
CA THR A 7 -23.00 -4.63 17.92
C THR A 7 -23.46 -6.07 18.09
N LEU A 8 -23.83 -6.75 17.01
CA LEU A 8 -24.11 -8.19 17.04
C LEU A 8 -22.79 -8.96 16.93
N LEU A 9 -22.34 -9.53 18.05
CA LEU A 9 -21.29 -10.54 18.09
C LEU A 9 -21.88 -11.86 17.57
N ASN A 10 -21.59 -12.22 16.32
CA ASN A 10 -21.86 -13.58 15.86
C ASN A 10 -20.78 -14.51 16.42
N PHE A 11 -21.10 -15.23 17.49
CA PHE A 11 -20.28 -16.29 18.04
C PHE A 11 -20.40 -17.55 17.17
N TYR A 12 -19.43 -17.80 16.29
CA TYR A 12 -19.23 -19.15 15.76
C TYR A 12 -18.50 -19.98 16.83
N ARG A 13 -19.23 -20.89 17.48
CA ARG A 13 -18.68 -21.85 18.43
C ARG A 13 -18.01 -22.99 17.66
N VAL A 14 -16.73 -22.85 17.34
CA VAL A 14 -15.88 -23.98 16.93
C VAL A 14 -15.28 -24.59 18.20
N GLY A 15 -15.43 -25.90 18.35
CA GLY A 15 -15.10 -26.65 19.57
C GLY A 15 -13.64 -26.50 20.03
N ASN A 16 -13.49 -26.55 21.36
CA ASN A 16 -12.26 -26.73 22.15
C ASN A 16 -10.92 -26.65 21.38
N SER A 17 -10.43 -25.44 21.11
CA SER A 17 -9.01 -25.05 21.10
C SER A 17 -8.88 -23.57 20.71
N GLY A 18 -8.57 -22.69 21.68
CA GLY A 18 -8.10 -21.33 21.43
C GLY A 18 -9.17 -20.30 21.05
N LEU A 19 -9.34 -19.27 21.89
CA LEU A 19 -10.04 -18.03 21.54
C LEU A 19 -9.28 -17.31 20.42
N ILE A 20 -9.66 -17.54 19.16
CA ILE A 20 -9.24 -16.67 18.06
C ILE A 20 -10.09 -15.40 18.15
N PHE A 21 -9.50 -14.33 18.68
CA PHE A 21 -10.08 -12.99 18.60
C PHE A 21 -10.08 -12.54 17.13
N VAL A 22 -11.16 -12.81 16.41
CA VAL A 22 -11.44 -12.13 15.14
C VAL A 22 -11.98 -10.75 15.49
N THR A 23 -11.08 -9.78 15.64
CA THR A 23 -11.47 -8.37 15.75
C THR A 23 -12.13 -7.97 14.44
N LEU A 24 -13.46 -7.89 14.41
CA LEU A 24 -14.20 -7.16 13.37
C LEU A 24 -13.87 -5.67 13.55
N GLN A 25 -12.70 -5.26 13.06
CA GLN A 25 -12.40 -3.84 12.90
C GLN A 25 -13.47 -3.25 11.99
N ASN A 26 -14.10 -2.18 12.46
CA ASN A 26 -15.02 -1.37 11.67
C ASN A 26 -14.17 -0.63 10.61
N MET A 27 -13.75 -1.36 9.58
CA MET A 27 -12.92 -0.86 8.49
C MET A 27 -13.77 0.14 7.73
N LYS A 28 -13.44 1.44 7.84
CA LYS A 28 -14.09 2.47 7.00
C LYS A 28 -14.01 2.01 5.54
N LYS A 29 -15.13 2.04 4.83
CA LYS A 29 -15.17 1.70 3.41
C LYS A 29 -14.10 2.50 2.67
N GLN A 30 -13.23 1.79 1.94
CA GLN A 30 -12.16 2.42 1.17
C GLN A 30 -12.76 3.25 0.03
N ASN A 31 -12.13 4.39 -0.26
CA ASN A 31 -12.45 5.29 -1.36
C ASN A 31 -11.22 6.13 -1.72
N TYR A 32 -11.36 7.02 -2.72
CA TYR A 32 -10.29 7.90 -3.18
C TYR A 32 -9.56 8.66 -2.06
N SER A 33 -10.26 9.12 -1.02
CA SER A 33 -9.64 9.93 0.06
C SER A 33 -8.80 9.10 1.05
N ASN A 34 -9.07 7.80 1.20
CA ASN A 34 -8.50 6.97 2.26
C ASN A 34 -7.83 5.66 1.76
N HIS A 35 -7.65 5.50 0.44
CA HIS A 35 -7.01 4.32 -0.14
C HIS A 35 -5.50 4.19 0.13
N LYS A 36 -4.85 5.26 0.59
CA LYS A 36 -3.43 5.22 0.97
C LYS A 36 -3.30 4.65 2.38
N ARG A 37 -2.52 3.58 2.51
CA ARG A 37 -2.27 2.91 3.79
C ARG A 37 -0.88 3.25 4.31
N TYR A 38 -0.78 3.38 5.63
CA TYR A 38 0.49 3.49 6.33
C TYR A 38 0.58 2.35 7.34
N TYR A 39 1.72 1.67 7.38
CA TYR A 39 2.05 0.75 8.46
C TYR A 39 2.67 1.53 9.62
N ILE A 40 1.90 1.73 10.70
CA ILE A 40 2.25 2.61 11.82
C ILE A 40 3.61 2.29 12.45
N PRO A 41 3.91 1.02 12.80
CA PRO A 41 5.20 0.68 13.43
C PRO A 41 6.39 1.05 12.56
N HIS A 42 6.26 0.99 11.23
CA HIS A 42 7.34 1.37 10.32
C HIS A 42 7.42 2.89 10.13
N HIS A 43 6.34 3.53 9.71
CA HIS A 43 6.37 4.92 9.23
C HIS A 43 6.45 5.96 10.35
N PHE A 44 5.83 5.68 11.50
CA PHE A 44 5.67 6.65 12.57
C PHE A 44 6.43 6.28 13.85
N VAL A 45 7.08 5.11 13.89
CA VAL A 45 7.88 4.67 15.04
C VAL A 45 9.31 4.34 14.61
N PHE A 46 9.50 3.30 13.80
CA PHE A 46 10.83 2.81 13.42
C PHE A 46 11.65 3.85 12.64
N LEU A 47 11.10 4.43 11.57
CA LEU A 47 11.83 5.42 10.75
C LEU A 47 12.20 6.68 11.57
N PRO A 48 11.29 7.32 12.34
CA PRO A 48 11.68 8.42 13.22
C PRO A 48 12.75 8.07 14.26
N ILE A 49 12.68 6.88 14.87
CA ILE A 49 13.71 6.44 15.84
C ILE A 49 15.08 6.35 15.17
N LEU A 50 15.17 5.74 13.98
CA LEU A 50 16.44 5.67 13.24
C LEU A 50 17.01 7.07 12.95
N LEU A 51 16.16 8.03 12.54
CA LEU A 51 16.60 9.40 12.30
C LEU A 51 17.12 10.09 13.57
N ILE A 52 16.45 9.90 14.71
CA ILE A 52 16.89 10.41 16.00
C ILE A 52 18.24 9.79 16.40
N LEU A 53 18.41 8.48 16.23
CA LEU A 53 19.67 7.80 16.53
C LEU A 53 20.82 8.30 15.65
N ILE A 54 20.58 8.52 14.36
CA ILE A 54 21.58 9.13 13.45
C ILE A 54 21.94 10.53 13.93
N PHE A 55 20.96 11.36 14.31
CA PHE A 55 21.22 12.70 14.84
C PHE A 55 22.06 12.67 16.12
N ILE A 56 21.73 11.78 17.06
CA ILE A 56 22.51 11.57 18.29
C ILE A 56 23.93 11.13 17.95
N GLY A 57 24.08 10.17 17.03
CA GLY A 57 25.39 9.69 16.58
C GLY A 57 26.25 10.82 16.02
N ILE A 58 25.72 11.56 15.03
CA ILE A 58 26.42 12.70 14.40
C ILE A 58 26.82 13.75 15.43
N ARG A 59 25.90 14.12 16.34
CA ARG A 59 26.22 15.06 17.42
C ARG A 59 27.41 14.56 18.23
N ASN A 60 27.38 13.33 18.73
CA ASN A 60 28.42 12.85 19.64
C ASN A 60 29.78 12.59 18.97
N ILE A 61 29.85 12.47 17.64
CA ILE A 61 31.13 12.49 16.92
C ILE A 61 31.94 13.75 17.25
N TYR A 62 31.28 14.91 17.36
CA TYR A 62 31.91 16.20 17.62
C TYR A 62 32.01 16.57 19.11
N PHE A 63 31.11 16.05 19.94
CA PHE A 63 31.04 16.41 21.38
C PHE A 63 31.65 15.37 22.32
N SER A 64 32.13 14.23 21.83
CA SER A 64 32.76 13.18 22.63
C SER A 64 34.12 12.78 22.04
N GLU A 65 35.16 13.56 22.33
CA GLU A 65 36.50 13.40 21.75
C GLU A 65 37.08 11.98 21.94
N GLU A 66 36.99 11.43 23.16
CA GLU A 66 37.53 10.10 23.47
C GLU A 66 36.81 8.94 22.75
N ASN A 67 35.53 9.13 22.40
CA ASN A 67 34.67 8.07 21.82
C ASN A 67 34.25 8.36 20.37
N SER A 68 34.89 9.32 19.71
CA SER A 68 34.47 9.80 18.39
C SER A 68 34.41 8.68 17.34
N LEU A 69 35.39 7.75 17.36
CA LEU A 69 35.39 6.58 16.46
C LEU A 69 34.18 5.65 16.70
N SER A 70 33.84 5.39 17.97
CA SER A 70 32.67 4.56 18.31
C SER A 70 31.37 5.21 17.84
N TRP A 71 31.23 6.53 17.99
CA TRP A 71 30.07 7.27 17.50
C TRP A 71 29.98 7.33 15.97
N LEU A 72 31.13 7.40 15.29
CA LEU A 72 31.19 7.29 13.83
C LEU A 72 30.71 5.90 13.37
N LEU A 73 31.27 4.83 13.93
CA LEU A 73 30.89 3.46 13.57
C LEU A 73 29.42 3.18 13.89
N PHE A 74 28.93 3.66 15.04
CA PHE A 74 27.50 3.61 15.39
C PHE A 74 26.64 4.31 14.33
N THR A 75 26.97 5.54 13.96
CA THR A 75 26.23 6.33 12.97
C THR A 75 26.20 5.62 11.61
N VAL A 76 27.33 5.08 11.17
CA VAL A 76 27.44 4.31 9.92
C VAL A 76 26.56 3.07 9.99
N ALA A 77 26.60 2.30 11.09
CA ALA A 77 25.79 1.11 11.26
C ALA A 77 24.28 1.41 11.20
N ILE A 78 23.81 2.45 11.91
CA ILE A 78 22.40 2.85 11.87
C ILE A 78 22.01 3.35 10.47
N THR A 79 22.89 4.06 9.79
CA THR A 79 22.67 4.51 8.40
C THR A 79 22.56 3.32 7.44
N CYS A 80 23.39 2.29 7.60
CA CYS A 80 23.29 1.04 6.83
C CYS A 80 21.95 0.34 7.08
N ILE A 81 21.45 0.30 8.32
CA ILE A 81 20.12 -0.27 8.65
C ILE A 81 19.00 0.53 7.99
N LEU A 82 19.06 1.87 8.06
CA LEU A 82 18.08 2.74 7.40
C LEU A 82 18.09 2.51 5.88
N TYR A 83 19.28 2.49 5.28
CA TYR A 83 19.44 2.23 3.86
C TYR A 83 18.88 0.87 3.45
N LEU A 84 19.20 -0.20 4.19
CA LEU A 84 18.70 -1.54 3.94
C LEU A 84 17.16 -1.60 4.01
N THR A 85 16.56 -0.93 5.00
CA THR A 85 15.10 -0.85 5.17
C THR A 85 14.44 -0.21 3.94
N LEU A 86 15.00 0.89 3.43
CA LEU A 86 14.50 1.56 2.24
C LEU A 86 14.71 0.73 0.97
N MET A 87 15.88 0.10 0.83
CA MET A 87 16.25 -0.71 -0.33
C MET A 87 15.33 -1.92 -0.49
N VAL A 88 15.09 -2.66 0.60
CA VAL A 88 14.25 -3.88 0.56
C VAL A 88 12.81 -3.54 0.17
N ARG A 89 12.24 -2.46 0.72
CA ARG A 89 10.91 -1.99 0.34
C ARG A 89 10.85 -1.55 -1.11
N GLN A 90 11.79 -0.69 -1.54
CA GLN A 90 11.74 -0.07 -2.85
C GLN A 90 11.99 -1.07 -3.97
N HIS A 91 12.94 -1.98 -3.81
CA HIS A 91 13.37 -2.87 -4.88
C HIS A 91 12.51 -4.13 -4.98
N TYR A 92 12.30 -4.83 -3.86
CA TYR A 92 11.61 -6.12 -3.89
C TYR A 92 10.09 -5.96 -3.83
N ALA A 93 9.58 -5.20 -2.85
CA ALA A 93 8.14 -5.12 -2.62
C ALA A 93 7.41 -4.35 -3.72
N LEU A 94 7.87 -3.15 -4.09
CA LEU A 94 7.21 -2.36 -5.14
C LEU A 94 7.32 -3.01 -6.52
N GLY A 95 8.47 -3.60 -6.85
CA GLY A 95 8.65 -4.33 -8.11
C GLY A 95 7.67 -5.51 -8.21
N ASN A 96 7.54 -6.30 -7.16
CA ASN A 96 6.59 -7.42 -7.12
C ASN A 96 5.14 -6.95 -7.19
N GLN A 97 4.77 -5.92 -6.41
CA GLN A 97 3.42 -5.34 -6.46
C GLN A 97 3.07 -4.84 -7.87
N ASN A 98 4.00 -4.19 -8.57
CA ASN A 98 3.76 -3.69 -9.91
C ASN A 98 3.55 -4.83 -10.93
N ARG A 99 4.25 -5.95 -10.76
CA ARG A 99 4.05 -7.15 -11.59
C ARG A 99 2.69 -7.80 -11.31
N ILE A 100 2.30 -7.92 -10.04
CA ILE A 100 0.99 -8.46 -9.64
C ILE A 100 -0.14 -7.60 -10.21
N VAL A 101 -0.09 -6.28 -10.04
CA VAL A 101 -1.10 -5.36 -10.59
C VAL A 101 -1.23 -5.46 -12.10
N ARG A 102 -0.11 -5.65 -12.82
CA ARG A 102 -0.18 -5.92 -14.27
C ARG A 102 -0.88 -7.25 -14.54
N LEU A 103 -0.53 -8.32 -13.83
CA LEU A 103 -1.16 -9.63 -14.01
C LEU A 103 -2.67 -9.60 -13.70
N GLU A 104 -3.09 -8.93 -12.62
CA GLU A 104 -4.49 -8.69 -12.29
C GLU A 104 -5.23 -8.01 -13.45
N PHE A 105 -4.64 -6.94 -14.00
CA PHE A 105 -5.20 -6.27 -15.18
C PHE A 105 -5.30 -7.19 -16.38
N LYS A 106 -4.25 -7.97 -16.69
CA LYS A 106 -4.23 -8.89 -17.83
C LYS A 106 -5.33 -9.95 -17.70
N LEU A 107 -5.44 -10.55 -16.52
CA LEU A 107 -6.43 -11.57 -16.21
C LEU A 107 -7.84 -11.00 -16.34
N ARG A 108 -8.11 -9.89 -15.65
CA ARG A 108 -9.42 -9.22 -15.69
C ARG A 108 -9.82 -8.81 -17.09
N TYR A 109 -8.89 -8.26 -17.87
CA TYR A 109 -9.15 -7.91 -19.27
C TYR A 109 -9.47 -9.16 -20.10
N PHE A 110 -8.74 -10.27 -19.90
CA PHE A 110 -9.03 -11.52 -20.60
C PHE A 110 -10.40 -12.09 -20.23
N GLU A 111 -10.78 -12.07 -18.95
CA GLU A 111 -12.09 -12.54 -18.48
C GLU A 111 -13.25 -11.73 -19.05
N LEU A 112 -13.12 -10.40 -19.11
CA LEU A 112 -14.19 -9.51 -19.59
C LEU A 112 -14.28 -9.43 -21.12
N PHE A 113 -13.15 -9.50 -21.85
CA PHE A 113 -13.12 -9.29 -23.30
C PHE A 113 -12.81 -10.53 -24.12
N GLY A 114 -12.41 -11.64 -23.50
CA GLY A 114 -12.03 -12.89 -24.16
C GLY A 114 -10.79 -12.76 -25.06
N LYS A 115 -9.94 -11.75 -24.84
CA LYS A 115 -8.80 -11.41 -25.71
C LYS A 115 -7.55 -11.12 -24.88
N ARG A 116 -6.38 -11.35 -25.47
CA ARG A 116 -5.10 -10.97 -24.85
C ARG A 116 -5.04 -9.45 -24.65
N SER A 117 -4.58 -9.04 -23.47
CA SER A 117 -4.49 -7.64 -23.06
C SER A 117 -3.23 -6.94 -23.55
N ASP A 118 -2.22 -7.65 -24.07
CA ASP A 118 -0.91 -7.07 -24.41
C ASP A 118 -0.97 -5.83 -25.34
N PRO A 119 -1.85 -5.75 -26.36
CA PRO A 119 -1.97 -4.55 -27.19
C PRO A 119 -2.53 -3.34 -26.42
N ILE A 120 -3.40 -3.59 -25.44
CA ILE A 120 -4.04 -2.55 -24.63
C ILE A 120 -3.13 -2.11 -23.49
N GLU A 121 -2.48 -3.05 -22.82
CA GLU A 121 -1.53 -2.77 -21.73
C GLU A 121 -0.42 -1.82 -22.18
N LYS A 122 0.09 -1.98 -23.41
CA LYS A 122 1.15 -1.12 -23.98
C LYS A 122 0.73 0.33 -24.20
N GLN A 123 -0.58 0.59 -24.31
CA GLN A 123 -1.13 1.94 -24.49
C GLN A 123 -1.36 2.64 -23.15
N LEU A 124 -1.24 1.93 -22.03
CA LEU A 124 -1.51 2.44 -20.71
C LEU A 124 -0.22 2.63 -19.90
N THR A 125 -0.18 3.70 -19.14
CA THR A 125 0.79 3.89 -18.07
C THR A 125 0.47 2.96 -16.90
N PHE A 126 1.49 2.63 -16.10
CA PHE A 126 1.28 1.83 -14.89
C PHE A 126 0.30 2.51 -13.91
N ASP A 127 0.32 3.84 -13.81
CA ASP A 127 -0.59 4.59 -12.95
C ASP A 127 -2.06 4.42 -13.38
N GLN A 128 -2.34 4.36 -14.69
CA GLN A 128 -3.68 4.06 -15.20
C GLN A 128 -4.10 2.63 -14.89
N ILE A 129 -3.21 1.65 -15.15
CA ILE A 129 -3.46 0.23 -14.86
C ILE A 129 -3.76 0.04 -13.36
N SER A 130 -2.94 0.62 -12.49
CA SER A 130 -3.12 0.53 -11.04
C SER A 130 -4.35 1.29 -10.52
N ALA A 131 -4.84 2.30 -11.23
CA ALA A 131 -6.08 2.99 -10.89
C ALA A 131 -7.31 2.14 -11.23
N LEU A 132 -7.31 1.46 -12.38
CA LEU A 132 -8.44 0.68 -12.88
C LEU A 132 -8.82 -0.49 -11.96
N ARG A 133 -7.90 -1.01 -11.15
CA ARG A 133 -8.19 -2.10 -10.20
C ARG A 133 -9.27 -1.76 -9.18
N PHE A 134 -9.41 -0.47 -8.84
CA PHE A 134 -10.39 -0.01 -7.85
C PHE A 134 -11.82 0.08 -8.43
N ALA A 135 -11.99 -0.13 -9.73
CA ALA A 135 -13.30 -0.13 -10.39
C ALA A 135 -13.95 -1.52 -10.31
N ASN A 136 -15.28 -1.56 -10.23
CA ASN A 136 -16.05 -2.78 -10.54
C ASN A 136 -15.95 -3.08 -12.06
N ASP A 137 -16.46 -4.22 -12.52
CA ASP A 137 -16.25 -4.65 -13.91
C ASP A 137 -16.95 -3.74 -14.95
N GLU A 138 -18.13 -3.21 -14.62
CA GLU A 138 -18.85 -2.26 -15.49
C GLU A 138 -18.11 -0.93 -15.63
N GLU A 139 -17.65 -0.37 -14.50
CA GLU A 139 -16.85 0.84 -14.47
C GLU A 139 -15.47 0.62 -15.10
N PHE A 140 -14.87 -0.56 -14.94
CA PHE A 140 -13.58 -0.91 -15.53
C PHE A 140 -13.62 -0.77 -17.05
N ILE A 141 -14.63 -1.34 -17.72
CA ILE A 141 -14.79 -1.27 -19.18
C ILE A 141 -14.89 0.20 -19.62
N THR A 142 -15.76 0.97 -18.96
CA THR A 142 -16.00 2.38 -19.30
C THR A 142 -14.75 3.25 -19.07
N LEU A 143 -14.10 3.10 -17.92
CA LEU A 143 -12.92 3.89 -17.55
C LEU A 143 -11.70 3.51 -18.37
N LEU A 144 -11.57 2.23 -18.76
CA LEU A 144 -10.53 1.77 -19.68
C LEU A 144 -10.67 2.45 -21.04
N GLN A 145 -11.88 2.50 -21.60
CA GLN A 145 -12.11 3.19 -22.87
C GLN A 145 -11.75 4.68 -22.77
N LYS A 146 -12.17 5.37 -21.69
CA LYS A 146 -11.79 6.77 -21.48
C LYS A 146 -10.29 6.95 -21.31
N ALA A 147 -9.62 6.06 -20.58
CA ALA A 147 -8.17 6.11 -20.43
C ALA A 147 -7.43 5.99 -21.78
N LEU A 148 -7.93 5.15 -22.69
CA LEU A 148 -7.37 4.96 -24.02
C LEU A 148 -7.65 6.13 -24.98
N HIS A 149 -8.86 6.67 -24.98
CA HIS A 149 -9.27 7.69 -25.96
C HIS A 149 -9.02 9.13 -25.48
N GLU A 150 -9.21 9.39 -24.19
CA GLU A 150 -9.10 10.73 -23.59
C GLU A 150 -7.75 10.92 -22.87
N GLY A 151 -6.96 9.85 -22.70
CA GLY A 151 -5.66 9.92 -22.02
C GLY A 151 -5.76 10.25 -20.53
N LEU A 152 -6.84 9.83 -19.86
CA LEU A 152 -7.05 10.11 -18.44
C LEU A 152 -5.85 9.67 -17.58
N LYS A 153 -5.35 10.55 -16.72
CA LYS A 153 -4.32 10.21 -15.73
C LYS A 153 -4.90 9.25 -14.67
N GLY A 154 -4.05 8.41 -14.07
CA GLY A 154 -4.49 7.46 -13.03
C GLY A 154 -5.26 8.12 -11.88
N ASP A 155 -4.89 9.33 -11.47
CA ASP A 155 -5.64 10.08 -10.46
C ASP A 155 -7.06 10.47 -10.90
N GLN A 156 -7.23 10.85 -12.17
CA GLN A 156 -8.53 11.18 -12.75
C GLN A 156 -9.42 9.94 -12.86
N ILE A 157 -8.82 8.78 -13.20
CA ILE A 157 -9.53 7.49 -13.20
C ILE A 157 -10.04 7.19 -11.79
N LYS A 158 -9.19 7.27 -10.75
CA LYS A 158 -9.60 7.00 -9.37
C LYS A 158 -10.72 7.93 -8.90
N LYS A 159 -10.67 9.21 -9.27
CA LYS A 159 -11.74 10.18 -8.95
C LYS A 159 -13.07 9.90 -9.65
N SER A 160 -13.03 9.20 -10.78
CA SER A 160 -14.21 8.89 -11.59
C SER A 160 -14.94 7.62 -11.13
N ILE A 161 -14.34 6.82 -10.23
CA ILE A 161 -14.91 5.58 -9.70
C ILE A 161 -16.03 5.90 -8.70
N ARG A 162 -17.21 5.35 -8.95
CA ARG A 162 -18.39 5.49 -8.08
C ARG A 162 -18.47 4.33 -7.09
N GLU A 163 -18.21 3.11 -7.55
CA GLU A 163 -18.24 1.90 -6.74
C GLU A 163 -16.83 1.37 -6.48
N TRP A 164 -16.20 1.94 -5.46
CA TRP A 164 -14.82 1.61 -5.10
C TRP A 164 -14.67 0.17 -4.59
N GLN A 165 -13.90 -0.63 -5.32
CA GLN A 165 -13.41 -1.95 -4.91
C GLN A 165 -12.19 -1.78 -4.01
N ALA A 166 -12.33 -2.11 -2.73
CA ALA A 166 -11.27 -1.92 -1.76
C ALA A 166 -10.11 -2.90 -1.99
N ASP A 167 -8.89 -2.38 -2.11
CA ASP A 167 -7.68 -3.20 -1.98
C ASP A 167 -7.16 -3.09 -0.54
N ASN A 168 -7.40 -4.15 0.24
CA ASN A 168 -7.00 -4.24 1.64
C ASN A 168 -5.67 -5.00 1.83
N GLU A 169 -5.13 -5.59 0.78
CA GLU A 169 -3.91 -6.41 0.84
C GLU A 169 -2.66 -5.56 0.62
N ARG A 170 -2.80 -4.41 -0.06
CA ARG A 170 -1.68 -3.48 -0.26
C ARG A 170 -1.38 -2.63 0.97
N VAL A 171 -0.09 -2.52 1.25
CA VAL A 171 0.52 -1.70 2.32
C VAL A 171 1.61 -0.83 1.70
#